data_AF-A0A834TUC2-F1
#
_entry.id   AF-A0A834TUC2-F1
#
_cell.length_a   1.000
_cell.length_b   1.000
_cell.length_c   1.000
_cell.angle_alpha   90.00
_cell.angle_beta   90.00
_cell.angle_gamma   90.00
#
_symmetry.space_group_name_H-M   'P 1'
#
loop_
_entity.id
_entity.type
_entity.pdbx_description
1 polymer ?
#
loop_
_entity_poly.entity_id
_entity_poly.type
_entity_poly.pdbx_seq_one_letter_code
_entity_poly.pdbx_strand_id
1 'polypeptide(L)'
;MISLKVFPAVVFANLCLTKLSYVTKALIVVAPIICLLNIVHGDEKPSLGYVYDNICTAKKAIKEVFKRKKRFTSLLQISFKLDGISSSKSDLHIAAYHLNPAFYYGKSFREKRVITEALIALLKKRSICSDLTKGLQEMNLYTDHQRNFGKEGARKVTTTIRLAFPLVEEERGGCNGGIC
;
A
#
# COMPACT_ATOMS: atom_id res chain seq x y z
N MET A 1 22.78 -31.32 44.95
CA MET A 1 22.22 -31.81 43.68
C MET A 1 20.86 -31.15 43.45
N ILE A 2 20.76 -30.12 42.61
CA ILE A 2 19.48 -29.51 42.22
C ILE A 2 19.34 -29.70 40.71
N SER A 3 18.27 -30.38 40.30
CA SER A 3 17.96 -30.74 38.92
C SER A 3 17.76 -29.51 38.03
N LEU A 4 18.65 -29.28 37.07
CA LEU A 4 18.36 -28.49 35.87
C LEU A 4 17.41 -29.29 34.95
N LYS A 5 16.11 -29.30 35.26
CA LYS A 5 15.07 -29.91 34.40
C LYS A 5 14.06 -28.89 33.87
N VAL A 6 14.40 -27.60 33.81
CA VAL A 6 13.52 -26.53 33.29
C VAL A 6 13.90 -26.08 31.87
N PHE A 7 14.99 -26.58 31.30
CA PHE A 7 15.55 -26.03 30.06
C PHE A 7 14.93 -26.46 28.70
N PRO A 8 14.25 -27.61 28.52
CA PRO A 8 13.74 -27.98 27.19
C PRO A 8 12.52 -27.16 26.76
N ALA A 9 11.57 -26.93 27.67
CA ALA A 9 10.30 -26.28 27.35
C ALA A 9 10.49 -24.79 27.01
N VAL A 10 11.40 -24.08 27.70
CA VAL A 10 11.70 -22.67 27.44
C VAL A 10 12.47 -22.50 26.12
N VAL A 11 13.42 -23.40 25.83
CA VAL A 11 14.14 -23.40 24.55
C VAL A 11 13.20 -23.76 23.39
N PHE A 12 12.32 -24.73 23.59
CA PHE A 12 11.29 -25.10 22.61
C PHE A 12 10.28 -23.98 22.38
N ALA A 13 9.79 -23.33 23.44
CA ALA A 13 8.91 -22.17 23.33
C ALA A 13 9.57 -21.01 22.59
N ASN A 14 10.83 -20.68 22.91
CA ASN A 14 11.59 -19.66 22.18
C ASN A 14 11.84 -20.03 20.71
N LEU A 15 12.11 -21.30 20.42
CA LEU A 15 12.27 -21.79 19.04
C LEU A 15 10.94 -21.74 18.26
N CYS A 16 9.83 -22.10 18.89
CA CYS A 16 8.49 -21.96 18.32
C CYS A 16 8.11 -20.49 18.08
N LEU A 17 8.36 -19.62 19.05
CA LEU A 17 8.07 -18.19 18.94
C LEU A 17 8.91 -17.52 17.86
N THR A 18 10.19 -17.88 17.74
CA THR A 18 11.07 -17.34 16.68
C THR A 18 10.70 -17.86 15.29
N LYS A 19 10.32 -19.14 15.16
CA LYS A 19 9.79 -19.70 13.89
C LYS A 19 8.45 -19.06 13.51
N LEU A 20 7.53 -18.90 14.46
CA LEU A 20 6.24 -18.25 14.24
C LEU A 20 6.42 -16.78 13.83
N SER A 21 7.35 -16.06 14.48
CA SER A 21 7.74 -14.69 14.11
C SER A 21 8.32 -14.58 12.71
N TYR A 22 9.02 -15.60 12.22
CA TYR A 22 9.54 -15.63 10.85
C TYR A 22 8.42 -15.87 9.84
N VAL A 23 7.51 -16.80 10.11
CA VAL A 23 6.35 -17.10 9.26
C VAL A 23 5.44 -15.88 9.11
N THR A 24 5.14 -15.15 10.20
CA THR A 24 4.32 -13.94 10.14
C THR A 24 4.99 -12.84 9.31
N LYS A 25 6.30 -12.62 9.47
CA LYS A 25 7.06 -11.65 8.64
C LYS A 25 7.09 -12.05 7.16
N ALA A 26 7.19 -13.33 6.86
CA ALA A 26 7.12 -13.83 5.48
C ALA A 26 5.74 -13.58 4.88
N LEU A 27 4.66 -13.84 5.62
CA LEU A 27 3.29 -13.56 5.18
C LEU A 27 3.06 -12.07 4.90
N ILE A 28 3.59 -11.17 5.72
CA ILE A 28 3.50 -9.71 5.52
C ILE A 28 4.16 -9.26 4.19
N VAL A 29 5.22 -9.94 3.75
CA VAL A 29 5.90 -9.65 2.48
C VAL A 29 5.21 -10.31 1.29
N VAL A 30 4.81 -11.58 1.45
CA VAL A 30 4.26 -12.40 0.36
C VAL A 30 2.84 -12.01 0.00
N ALA A 31 2.00 -11.66 0.99
CA ALA A 31 0.59 -11.27 0.75
C ALA A 31 0.44 -10.12 -0.27
N PRO A 32 1.09 -8.95 -0.11
CA PRO A 32 0.95 -7.86 -1.09
C PRO A 32 1.57 -8.19 -2.45
N ILE A 33 2.56 -9.10 -2.51
CA ILE A 33 3.13 -9.59 -3.78
C ILE A 33 2.14 -10.50 -4.51
N ILE A 34 1.51 -11.45 -3.81
CA ILE A 34 0.48 -12.32 -4.38
C ILE A 34 -0.69 -11.47 -4.90
N CYS A 35 -1.17 -10.52 -4.09
CA CYS A 35 -2.22 -9.61 -4.51
C CYS A 35 -1.84 -8.86 -5.79
N LEU A 36 -0.60 -8.35 -5.88
CA LEU A 36 -0.11 -7.67 -7.09
C LEU A 36 -0.02 -8.62 -8.30
N LEU A 37 0.42 -9.86 -8.09
CA LEU A 37 0.50 -10.86 -9.15
C LEU A 37 -0.89 -11.19 -9.69
N ASN A 38 -1.93 -11.29 -8.86
CA ASN A 38 -3.30 -11.53 -9.31
C ASN A 38 -3.80 -10.41 -10.23
N ILE A 39 -3.40 -9.15 -9.97
CA ILE A 39 -3.72 -8.00 -10.84
C ILE A 39 -3.06 -8.15 -12.21
N VAL A 40 -1.79 -8.56 -12.21
CA VAL A 40 -0.99 -8.69 -13.44
C VAL A 40 -1.45 -9.87 -14.29
N HIS A 41 -1.84 -10.98 -13.66
CA HIS A 41 -2.36 -12.17 -14.35
C HIS A 41 -3.84 -12.02 -14.75
N GLY A 42 -4.53 -10.99 -14.24
CA GLY A 42 -5.91 -10.66 -14.61
C GLY A 42 -6.96 -11.56 -13.95
N ASP A 43 -6.56 -12.40 -13.00
CA ASP A 43 -7.46 -13.28 -12.24
C ASP A 43 -8.42 -12.46 -11.36
N GLU A 44 -7.94 -11.32 -10.86
CA GLU A 44 -8.77 -10.28 -10.27
C GLU A 44 -8.46 -8.95 -10.98
N LYS A 45 -9.48 -8.16 -11.31
CA LYS A 45 -9.32 -6.75 -11.73
C LYS A 45 -9.61 -5.82 -10.57
N PRO A 46 -8.67 -5.60 -9.64
CA PRO A 46 -8.83 -4.55 -8.65
C PRO A 46 -8.77 -3.20 -9.33
N SER A 47 -9.37 -2.19 -8.68
CA SER A 47 -9.30 -0.83 -9.20
C SER A 47 -7.85 -0.36 -9.24
N LEU A 48 -7.53 0.46 -10.24
CA LEU A 48 -6.18 0.94 -10.51
C LEU A 48 -5.48 1.59 -9.29
N GLY A 49 -6.27 2.14 -8.36
CA GLY A 49 -5.76 2.70 -7.11
C GLY A 49 -5.24 1.67 -6.10
N TYR A 50 -5.78 0.45 -6.07
CA TYR A 50 -5.27 -0.62 -5.20
C TYR A 50 -3.91 -1.14 -5.65
N VAL A 51 -3.59 -1.05 -6.94
CA VAL A 51 -2.29 -1.45 -7.50
C VAL A 51 -1.17 -0.65 -6.84
N TYR A 52 -1.32 0.68 -6.79
CA TYR A 52 -0.31 1.56 -6.20
C TYR A 52 -0.15 1.33 -4.69
N ASP A 53 -1.25 1.13 -3.96
CA ASP A 53 -1.20 0.85 -2.53
C ASP A 53 -0.50 -0.49 -2.25
N ASN A 54 -0.83 -1.54 -2.99
CA ASN A 54 -0.20 -2.86 -2.86
C ASN A 54 1.31 -2.79 -3.16
N ILE A 55 1.72 -2.03 -4.17
CA ILE A 55 3.14 -1.77 -4.46
C ILE A 55 3.82 -1.08 -3.28
N CYS A 56 3.21 0.00 -2.75
CA CYS A 56 3.75 0.73 -1.60
C CYS A 56 3.86 -0.17 -0.35
N THR A 57 2.84 -0.99 -0.10
CA THR A 57 2.77 -1.91 1.03
C THR A 57 3.81 -3.01 0.90
N ALA A 58 3.97 -3.62 -0.28
CA ALA A 58 5.02 -4.59 -0.56
C ALA A 58 6.42 -4.01 -0.32
N LYS A 59 6.70 -2.80 -0.85
CA LYS A 59 8.00 -2.13 -0.65
C LYS A 59 8.29 -1.86 0.83
N LYS A 60 7.29 -1.39 1.58
CA LYS A 60 7.43 -1.17 3.03
C LYS A 60 7.66 -2.48 3.79
N ALA A 61 6.88 -3.51 3.51
CA ALA A 61 7.03 -4.83 4.12
C ALA A 61 8.45 -5.40 3.90
N ILE A 62 8.94 -5.33 2.66
CA ILE A 62 10.32 -5.72 2.33
C ILE A 62 11.30 -4.86 3.15
N LYS A 63 11.14 -3.54 3.18
CA LYS A 63 12.06 -2.66 3.94
C LYS A 63 12.09 -2.98 5.44
N GLU A 64 10.93 -3.16 6.06
CA GLU A 64 10.78 -3.40 7.50
C GLU A 64 11.31 -4.77 7.93
N VAL A 65 10.99 -5.83 7.17
CA VAL A 65 11.48 -7.17 7.47
C VAL A 65 13.00 -7.25 7.27
N PHE A 66 13.54 -6.52 6.29
CA PHE A 66 14.93 -6.71 5.88
C PHE A 66 15.94 -5.71 6.40
N LYS A 67 15.59 -4.63 7.12
CA LYS A 67 16.50 -3.64 7.78
C LYS A 67 17.99 -3.79 7.41
N ARG A 68 18.31 -3.56 6.11
CA ARG A 68 19.68 -3.60 5.52
C ARG A 68 20.46 -4.93 5.56
N LYS A 69 19.83 -6.10 5.69
CA LYS A 69 20.52 -7.41 5.61
C LYS A 69 20.76 -7.83 4.16
N LYS A 70 22.03 -7.82 3.74
CA LYS A 70 22.51 -8.20 2.38
C LYS A 70 22.13 -9.62 1.91
N ARG A 71 21.67 -10.52 2.80
CA ARG A 71 21.37 -11.93 2.47
C ARG A 71 20.10 -12.15 1.64
N PHE A 72 19.33 -11.10 1.34
CA PHE A 72 18.04 -11.21 0.66
C PHE A 72 18.02 -10.50 -0.70
N THR A 73 19.05 -10.76 -1.52
CA THR A 73 19.22 -10.21 -2.87
C THR A 73 17.98 -10.42 -3.76
N SER A 74 17.31 -11.57 -3.65
CA SER A 74 16.09 -11.87 -4.40
C SER A 74 14.94 -10.90 -4.10
N LEU A 75 14.83 -10.41 -2.87
CA LEU A 75 13.75 -9.49 -2.45
C LEU A 75 14.08 -8.05 -2.83
N LEU A 76 15.36 -7.69 -2.91
CA LEU A 76 15.78 -6.44 -3.53
C LEU A 76 15.43 -6.43 -5.02
N GLN A 77 15.63 -7.54 -5.74
CA GLN A 77 15.20 -7.67 -7.13
C GLN A 77 13.68 -7.51 -7.29
N ILE A 78 12.88 -8.04 -6.35
CA ILE A 78 11.44 -7.79 -6.33
C ILE A 78 11.16 -6.30 -6.15
N SER A 79 11.81 -5.62 -5.21
CA SER A 79 11.65 -4.16 -5.04
C SER A 79 11.97 -3.39 -6.34
N PHE A 80 13.07 -3.73 -7.02
CA PHE A 80 13.42 -3.10 -8.30
C PHE A 80 12.39 -3.37 -9.40
N LYS A 81 11.83 -4.60 -9.46
CA LYS A 81 10.73 -4.92 -10.39
C LYS A 81 9.47 -4.11 -10.07
N LEU A 82 9.13 -3.95 -8.79
CA LEU A 82 8.03 -3.09 -8.34
C LEU A 82 8.24 -1.64 -8.74
N ASP A 83 9.48 -1.14 -8.67
CA ASP A 83 9.84 0.20 -9.14
C ASP A 83 9.66 0.36 -10.66
N GLY A 84 9.96 -0.70 -11.43
CA GLY A 84 9.67 -0.75 -12.87
C GLY A 84 8.16 -0.67 -13.17
N ILE A 85 7.33 -1.39 -12.41
CA ILE A 85 5.86 -1.36 -12.55
C ILE A 85 5.32 0.03 -12.19
N SER A 86 5.84 0.63 -11.11
CA SER A 86 5.49 1.98 -10.70
C SER A 86 5.86 3.00 -11.77
N SER A 87 7.07 2.96 -12.34
CA SER A 87 7.56 3.97 -13.29
C SER A 87 6.95 3.91 -14.70
N SER A 88 6.49 2.74 -15.19
CA SER A 88 5.96 2.60 -16.56
C SER A 88 4.58 3.26 -16.77
N LYS A 89 3.77 3.44 -15.70
CA LYS A 89 2.46 4.13 -15.72
C LYS A 89 2.17 4.87 -14.40
N SER A 90 3.20 5.45 -13.79
CA SER A 90 3.17 5.98 -12.41
C SER A 90 1.99 6.89 -12.15
N ASP A 91 1.82 7.89 -13.00
CA ASP A 91 0.94 8.99 -12.65
C ASP A 91 -0.52 8.55 -12.62
N LEU A 92 -0.90 7.62 -13.51
CA LEU A 92 -2.25 7.09 -13.57
C LEU A 92 -2.56 6.19 -12.37
N HIS A 93 -1.63 5.32 -11.96
CA HIS A 93 -1.79 4.50 -10.75
C HIS A 93 -1.89 5.37 -9.49
N ILE A 94 -1.01 6.37 -9.39
CA ILE A 94 -0.94 7.29 -8.25
C ILE A 94 -2.21 8.16 -8.18
N ALA A 95 -2.68 8.68 -9.32
CA ALA A 95 -3.90 9.46 -9.39
C ALA A 95 -5.12 8.62 -9.08
N ALA A 96 -5.20 7.38 -9.59
CA ALA A 96 -6.29 6.48 -9.25
C ALA A 96 -6.30 6.11 -7.77
N TYR A 97 -5.14 6.02 -7.13
CA TYR A 97 -5.05 5.85 -5.67
C TYR A 97 -5.63 7.06 -4.93
N HIS A 98 -5.27 8.27 -5.35
CA HIS A 98 -5.79 9.51 -4.76
C HIS A 98 -7.30 9.68 -4.98
N LEU A 99 -7.79 9.38 -6.19
CA LEU A 99 -9.20 9.50 -6.55
C LEU A 99 -10.07 8.35 -6.05
N ASN A 100 -9.47 7.34 -5.39
CA ASN A 100 -10.22 6.27 -4.77
C ASN A 100 -10.66 6.70 -3.36
N PRO A 101 -11.97 6.86 -3.11
CA PRO A 101 -12.49 7.29 -1.81
C PRO A 101 -12.04 6.38 -0.65
N ALA A 102 -11.85 5.08 -0.92
CA ALA A 102 -11.50 4.09 0.11
C ALA A 102 -10.13 4.33 0.71
N PHE A 103 -9.25 4.92 -0.09
CA PHE A 103 -7.95 5.39 0.33
C PHE A 103 -8.04 6.81 0.85
N TYR A 104 -8.41 7.78 0.00
CA TYR A 104 -8.30 9.20 0.31
C TYR A 104 -9.12 9.65 1.53
N TYR A 105 -10.36 9.19 1.66
CA TYR A 105 -11.20 9.47 2.84
C TYR A 105 -10.95 8.51 4.00
N GLY A 106 -10.09 7.50 3.80
CA GLY A 106 -9.69 6.57 4.84
C GLY A 106 -8.68 7.20 5.81
N LYS A 107 -8.69 6.74 7.07
CA LYS A 107 -7.76 7.19 8.13
C LYS A 107 -6.28 7.00 7.78
N SER A 108 -6.01 6.13 6.82
CA SER A 108 -4.66 5.73 6.42
C SER A 108 -4.05 6.65 5.35
N PHE A 109 -4.83 7.49 4.67
CA PHE A 109 -4.29 8.37 3.63
C PHE A 109 -3.26 9.33 4.21
N ARG A 110 -2.16 9.51 3.49
CA ARG A 110 -1.19 10.57 3.75
C ARG A 110 -0.82 11.19 2.42
N GLU A 111 -1.06 12.48 2.30
CA GLU A 111 -0.63 13.23 1.14
C GLU A 111 0.89 13.24 1.06
N LYS A 112 1.41 13.03 -0.15
CA LYS A 112 2.82 13.05 -0.48
C LYS A 112 3.02 13.88 -1.73
N ARG A 113 4.16 14.56 -1.86
CA ARG A 113 4.51 15.34 -3.05
C ARG A 113 4.35 14.56 -4.36
N VAL A 114 4.79 13.30 -4.36
CA VAL A 114 4.65 12.38 -5.50
C VAL A 114 3.20 12.22 -5.97
N ILE A 115 2.22 12.29 -5.06
CA ILE A 115 0.80 12.17 -5.39
C ILE A 115 0.31 13.44 -6.08
N THR A 116 0.61 14.61 -5.51
CA THR A 116 0.24 15.91 -6.07
C THR A 116 0.91 16.13 -7.44
N GLU A 117 2.19 15.78 -7.57
CA GLU A 117 2.95 15.88 -8.82
C GLU A 117 2.34 15.00 -9.93
N ALA A 118 2.01 13.75 -9.61
CA ALA A 118 1.36 12.83 -10.54
C ALA A 118 0.00 13.36 -11.02
N LEU A 119 -0.83 13.89 -10.12
CA LEU A 119 -2.13 14.46 -10.47
C LEU A 119 -1.98 15.66 -11.41
N ILE A 120 -1.09 16.60 -11.08
CA ILE A 120 -0.82 17.76 -11.94
C ILE A 120 -0.28 17.32 -13.30
N ALA A 121 0.63 16.34 -13.33
CA ALA A 121 1.19 15.80 -14.56
C ALA A 121 0.12 15.19 -15.46
N LEU A 122 -0.88 14.50 -14.91
CA LEU A 122 -2.02 13.99 -15.69
C LEU A 122 -2.95 15.10 -16.15
N LEU A 123 -3.30 16.05 -15.29
CA LEU A 123 -4.21 17.14 -15.65
C LEU A 123 -3.62 18.05 -16.73
N LYS A 124 -2.29 18.12 -16.86
CA LYS A 124 -1.62 18.81 -17.98
C LYS A 124 -1.75 18.06 -19.32
N LYS A 125 -2.09 16.77 -19.32
CA LYS A 125 -2.27 15.99 -20.55
C LYS A 125 -3.63 16.33 -21.16
N ARG A 126 -3.61 16.92 -22.36
CA ARG A 126 -4.83 17.36 -23.07
C ARG A 126 -5.82 16.23 -23.37
N SER A 127 -5.34 14.99 -23.48
CA SER A 127 -6.19 13.80 -23.66
C SER A 127 -6.99 13.42 -22.41
N ILE A 128 -6.56 13.88 -21.22
CA ILE A 128 -7.21 13.62 -19.94
C ILE A 128 -8.05 14.82 -19.52
N CYS A 129 -7.48 16.01 -19.64
CA CYS A 129 -8.15 17.24 -19.24
C CYS A 129 -7.94 18.31 -20.32
N SER A 130 -9.05 18.83 -20.85
CA SER A 130 -9.00 19.91 -21.83
C SER A 130 -8.74 21.28 -21.21
N ASP A 131 -9.02 21.43 -19.91
CA ASP A 131 -8.94 22.67 -19.15
C ASP A 131 -8.41 22.39 -17.75
N LEU A 132 -7.13 22.69 -17.54
CA LEU A 132 -6.42 22.45 -16.29
C LEU A 132 -7.11 23.13 -15.09
N THR A 133 -7.67 24.31 -15.27
CA THR A 133 -8.33 25.07 -14.19
C THR A 133 -9.58 24.33 -13.71
N LYS A 134 -10.41 23.85 -14.65
CA LYS A 134 -11.58 23.02 -14.30
C LYS A 134 -11.18 21.70 -13.66
N GLY A 135 -10.11 21.06 -14.16
CA GLY A 135 -9.57 19.84 -13.58
C GLY A 135 -9.15 20.00 -12.12
N LEU A 136 -8.45 21.10 -11.80
CA LEU A 136 -8.06 21.43 -10.44
C LEU A 136 -9.28 21.79 -9.56
N GLN A 137 -10.26 22.50 -10.12
CA GLN A 137 -11.50 22.82 -9.40
C GLN A 137 -12.27 21.55 -8.99
N GLU A 138 -12.47 20.61 -9.93
CA GLU A 138 -13.14 19.33 -9.62
C GLU A 138 -12.33 18.49 -8.62
N MET A 139 -11.00 18.56 -8.67
CA MET A 139 -10.14 17.94 -7.65
C MET A 139 -10.42 18.51 -6.26
N ASN A 140 -10.49 19.83 -6.11
CA ASN A 140 -10.77 20.47 -4.83
C ASN A 140 -12.16 20.09 -4.30
N LEU A 141 -13.15 19.97 -5.18
CA LEU A 141 -14.49 19.53 -4.78
C LEU A 141 -14.49 18.09 -4.23
N TYR A 142 -13.69 17.22 -4.83
CA TYR A 142 -13.48 15.86 -4.34
C TYR A 142 -12.76 15.87 -2.98
N THR A 143 -11.66 16.62 -2.84
CA THR A 143 -10.89 16.66 -1.58
C THR A 143 -11.70 17.22 -0.42
N ASP A 144 -12.53 18.23 -0.70
CA ASP A 144 -13.33 18.94 0.31
C ASP A 144 -14.66 18.25 0.63
N HIS A 145 -14.88 17.02 0.14
CA HIS A 145 -16.14 16.29 0.30
C HIS A 145 -17.37 17.04 -0.19
N GLN A 146 -17.22 17.94 -1.17
CA GLN A 146 -18.33 18.75 -1.64
C GLN A 146 -19.28 17.93 -2.52
N ARG A 147 -20.46 18.50 -2.80
CA ARG A 147 -21.50 17.87 -3.65
C ARG A 147 -21.88 16.47 -3.12
N ASN A 148 -21.98 15.49 -4.02
CA ASN A 148 -22.38 14.13 -3.66
C ASN A 148 -21.27 13.31 -2.98
N PHE A 149 -20.02 13.78 -2.99
CA PHE A 149 -18.89 13.04 -2.39
C PHE A 149 -18.97 12.96 -0.87
N GLY A 150 -19.50 14.00 -0.21
CA GLY A 150 -19.69 14.04 1.24
C GLY A 150 -20.94 13.33 1.77
N LYS A 151 -21.83 12.85 0.90
CA LYS A 151 -23.07 12.20 1.32
C LYS A 151 -22.79 10.88 2.05
N GLU A 152 -23.57 10.62 3.09
CA GLU A 152 -23.42 9.42 3.94
C GLU A 152 -23.46 8.11 3.14
N GLY A 153 -24.29 8.01 2.11
CA GLY A 153 -24.33 6.86 1.21
C GLY A 153 -23.00 6.61 0.47
N ALA A 154 -22.35 7.67 -0.01
CA ALA A 154 -21.05 7.57 -0.68
C ALA A 154 -19.94 7.14 0.31
N ARG A 155 -20.00 7.64 1.55
CA ARG A 155 -19.05 7.27 2.61
C ARG A 155 -19.20 5.81 3.05
N LYS A 156 -20.43 5.31 3.16
CA LYS A 156 -20.70 3.90 3.53
C LYS A 156 -20.19 2.91 2.49
N VAL A 157 -20.48 3.13 1.21
CA VAL A 157 -20.02 2.27 0.09
C VAL A 157 -18.49 2.17 0.08
N THR A 158 -17.84 3.31 0.34
CA THR A 158 -16.39 3.41 0.44
C THR A 158 -15.80 2.50 1.53
N THR A 159 -16.44 2.44 2.70
CA THR A 159 -16.03 1.54 3.80
C THR A 159 -16.28 0.07 3.47
N THR A 160 -17.41 -0.27 2.84
CA THR A 160 -17.75 -1.65 2.46
C THR A 160 -16.76 -2.23 1.44
N ILE A 161 -16.39 -1.44 0.42
CA ILE A 161 -15.42 -1.89 -0.61
C ILE A 161 -14.04 -2.14 0.02
N ARG A 162 -13.62 -1.33 1.00
CA ARG A 162 -12.36 -1.53 1.72
C ARG A 162 -12.34 -2.83 2.52
N LEU A 163 -13.47 -3.26 3.08
CA LEU A 163 -13.57 -4.51 3.84
C LEU A 163 -13.54 -5.76 2.94
N ALA A 164 -13.94 -5.64 1.68
CA ALA A 164 -13.87 -6.73 0.71
C ALA A 164 -12.41 -7.07 0.29
N PHE A 165 -11.47 -6.15 0.48
CA PHE A 165 -10.04 -6.36 0.28
C PHE A 165 -9.30 -6.05 1.59
N PRO A 166 -9.20 -7.01 2.53
CA PRO A 166 -8.57 -6.78 3.81
C PRO A 166 -7.09 -6.44 3.61
N LEU A 167 -6.76 -5.16 3.75
CA LEU A 167 -5.38 -4.71 3.90
C LEU A 167 -4.91 -5.14 5.29
N VAL A 168 -3.68 -5.66 5.36
CA VAL A 168 -2.98 -5.91 6.62
C VAL A 168 -2.83 -4.56 7.34
N GLU A 169 -3.77 -4.22 8.21
CA GLU A 169 -3.67 -3.03 9.07
C GLU A 169 -2.81 -3.40 10.27
N GLU A 170 -1.63 -2.78 10.38
CA GLU A 170 -0.86 -2.75 11.61
C GLU A 170 -0.65 -1.29 12.05
N GLU A 171 -0.96 -1.06 13.32
CA GLU A 171 -0.86 0.18 14.09
C GLU A 171 0.47 0.91 13.86
N ARG A 172 0.40 2.21 13.50
CA ARG A 172 1.54 3.00 13.01
C ARG A 172 2.41 3.56 14.13
N GLY A 173 3.66 3.11 14.18
CA GLY A 173 4.80 3.95 14.57
C GLY A 173 5.20 4.87 13.42
N GLY A 174 5.36 6.17 13.70
CA GLY A 174 5.65 7.21 12.71
C GLY A 174 7.00 7.03 11.99
N CYS A 175 7.06 7.41 10.71
CA CYS A 175 8.33 7.63 10.01
C CYS A 175 8.21 8.82 9.05
N ASN A 176 9.12 9.77 9.27
CA ASN A 176 9.31 11.03 8.57
C ASN A 176 9.85 10.84 7.14
N GLY A 177 9.33 11.64 6.21
CA GLY A 177 10.12 12.34 5.18
C GLY A 177 10.89 11.55 4.11
N GLY A 178 10.71 10.24 3.95
CA GLY A 178 11.39 9.47 2.91
C GLY A 178 10.44 9.02 1.81
N ILE A 179 10.68 9.48 0.58
CA ILE A 179 10.02 9.08 -0.67
C ILE A 179 9.85 7.55 -0.67
N CYS A 180 8.60 7.10 -0.78
CA CYS A 180 8.23 5.68 -0.92
C CYS A 180 8.15 5.34 -2.40
#